data_AF-A0A2G9UL29-F1
#
_entry.id   AF-A0A2G9UL29-F1
#
_cell.length_a   1.000
_cell.length_b   1.000
_cell.length_c   1.000
_cell.angle_alpha   90.00
_cell.angle_beta   90.00
_cell.angle_gamma   90.00
#
_symmetry.space_group_name_H-M   'P 1'
#
loop_
_entity.id
_entity.type
_entity.pdbx_description
1 polymer ?
#
loop_
_entity_poly.entity_id
_entity_poly.type
_entity_poly.pdbx_seq_one_letter_code
_entity_poly.pdbx_strand_id
1 'polypeptide(L)'
;MLVLSAFIYLVLTVASGNAGASCSLNNGMTDEARQMFVDKHNEYRSLVAKGLAVNPIGGFAPKAARMLKVSYDCQVEENMMAWAKRCKFEHSSYAERNNWGQNLYMTGWLNMNKTKAAAAVRT
;
A
#
# COMPACT_ATOMS: atom_id res chain seq x y z
N MET A 1 -50.17 -12.11 -34.94
CA MET A 1 -49.58 -10.87 -34.37
C MET A 1 -48.72 -11.28 -33.19
N LEU A 2 -47.43 -10.97 -33.31
CA LEU A 2 -46.34 -11.29 -32.39
C LEU A 2 -46.44 -10.48 -31.10
N VAL A 3 -46.21 -11.10 -29.94
CA VAL A 3 -45.46 -10.42 -28.87
C VAL A 3 -44.61 -11.46 -28.13
N LEU A 4 -43.38 -11.66 -28.60
CA LEU A 4 -42.33 -12.33 -27.85
C LEU A 4 -41.78 -11.29 -26.86
N SER A 5 -42.24 -11.31 -25.62
CA SER A 5 -41.71 -10.49 -24.53
C SER A 5 -40.33 -11.00 -24.14
N ALA A 6 -39.31 -10.39 -24.74
CA ALA A 6 -37.92 -10.57 -24.35
C ALA A 6 -37.71 -10.09 -22.91
N PHE A 7 -37.72 -11.02 -21.97
CA PHE A 7 -37.17 -10.79 -20.63
C PHE A 7 -35.65 -10.67 -20.77
N ILE A 8 -35.20 -9.44 -20.99
CA ILE A 8 -33.80 -9.05 -20.88
C ILE A 8 -33.43 -9.20 -19.40
N TYR A 9 -32.85 -10.35 -19.05
CA TYR A 9 -32.13 -10.50 -17.79
C TYR A 9 -30.86 -9.66 -17.90
N LEU A 10 -30.92 -8.42 -17.39
CA LEU A 10 -29.74 -7.63 -17.09
C LEU A 10 -28.99 -8.35 -15.97
N VAL A 11 -28.09 -9.26 -16.33
CA VAL A 11 -27.08 -9.75 -15.41
C VAL A 11 -26.16 -8.57 -15.13
N LEU A 12 -26.37 -7.90 -14.00
CA LEU A 12 -25.36 -7.04 -13.40
C LEU A 12 -24.16 -7.93 -13.09
N THR A 13 -23.21 -7.99 -14.01
CA THR A 13 -21.85 -8.38 -13.68
C THR A 13 -21.36 -7.30 -12.70
N VAL A 14 -21.42 -7.61 -11.41
CA VAL A 14 -20.62 -6.90 -10.42
C VAL A 14 -19.18 -7.19 -10.85
N ALA A 15 -18.60 -6.25 -11.59
CA ALA A 15 -17.16 -6.20 -11.73
C ALA A 15 -16.63 -5.94 -10.33
N SER A 16 -16.35 -7.02 -9.60
CA SER A 16 -15.49 -6.99 -8.43
C SER A 16 -14.10 -6.62 -8.95
N GLY A 17 -13.93 -5.33 -9.27
CA GLY A 17 -12.63 -4.74 -9.44
C GLY A 17 -11.95 -4.87 -8.10
N ASN A 18 -11.17 -5.94 -7.93
CA ASN A 18 -10.06 -5.87 -7.00
C ASN A 18 -9.09 -4.87 -7.62
N ALA A 19 -9.43 -3.58 -7.51
CA ALA A 19 -8.60 -2.50 -7.95
C ALA A 19 -7.33 -2.60 -7.12
N GLY A 20 -6.28 -3.17 -7.73
CA GLY A 20 -4.95 -3.15 -7.15
C GLY A 20 -4.57 -1.70 -6.82
N ALA A 21 -3.59 -1.53 -5.95
CA ALA A 21 -3.07 -0.21 -5.59
C ALA A 21 -2.56 0.51 -6.86
N SER A 22 -3.39 1.37 -7.43
CA SER A 22 -3.13 2.05 -8.70
C SER A 22 -3.41 3.53 -8.58
N CYS A 23 -2.54 4.34 -9.18
CA CYS A 23 -2.64 5.80 -9.18
C CYS A 23 -2.28 6.34 -10.56
N SER A 24 -3.08 7.27 -11.07
CA SER A 24 -2.83 7.99 -12.32
C SER A 24 -1.80 9.13 -12.12
N LEU A 25 -0.61 8.79 -11.60
CA LEU A 25 0.47 9.73 -11.30
C LEU A 25 1.71 9.44 -12.15
N ASN A 26 2.27 10.48 -12.77
CA ASN A 26 3.54 10.39 -13.49
C ASN A 26 4.73 10.79 -12.61
N ASN A 27 4.96 10.06 -11.52
CA ASN A 27 6.01 10.32 -10.55
C ASN A 27 7.09 9.23 -10.49
N GLY A 28 6.97 8.20 -11.34
CA GLY A 28 7.87 7.06 -11.42
C GLY A 28 7.49 5.88 -10.54
N MET A 29 6.49 5.96 -9.67
CA MET A 29 5.93 4.77 -9.03
C MET A 29 5.16 3.92 -10.03
N THR A 30 5.23 2.60 -9.86
CA THR A 30 4.51 1.62 -10.69
C THR A 30 3.46 0.90 -9.84
N ASP A 31 2.40 0.41 -10.47
CA ASP A 31 1.32 -0.30 -9.76
C ASP A 31 1.82 -1.55 -9.04
N GLU A 32 2.84 -2.23 -9.59
CA GLU A 32 3.47 -3.38 -8.92
C GLU A 32 4.18 -2.97 -7.63
N ALA A 33 4.87 -1.83 -7.63
CA ALA A 33 5.53 -1.34 -6.43
C ALA A 33 4.50 -0.89 -5.38
N ARG A 34 3.44 -0.19 -5.81
CA ARG A 34 2.31 0.22 -4.93
C ARG A 34 1.66 -0.99 -4.28
N GLN A 35 1.35 -2.01 -5.08
CA GLN A 35 0.74 -3.25 -4.60
C GLN A 35 1.67 -3.97 -3.62
N MET A 36 2.96 -4.06 -3.93
CA MET A 36 3.96 -4.65 -3.03
C MET A 36 4.03 -3.92 -1.67
N PHE A 37 3.97 -2.59 -1.66
CA PHE A 37 3.92 -1.82 -0.40
C PHE A 37 2.70 -2.22 0.45
N VAL A 38 1.49 -2.22 -0.14
CA VAL A 38 0.25 -2.56 0.60
C VAL A 38 0.28 -4.00 1.08
N ASP A 39 0.71 -4.92 0.23
CA ASP A 39 0.74 -6.34 0.54
C ASP A 39 1.70 -6.62 1.69
N LYS A 40 2.92 -6.06 1.66
CA LYS A 40 3.88 -6.23 2.75
C LYS A 40 3.42 -5.61 4.05
N HIS A 41 2.82 -4.42 4.03
CA HIS A 41 2.26 -3.83 5.25
C HIS A 41 1.15 -4.71 5.82
N ASN A 42 0.22 -5.19 4.99
CA ASN A 42 -0.87 -6.03 5.46
C ASN A 42 -0.43 -7.43 5.90
N GLU A 43 0.60 -8.00 5.26
CA GLU A 43 1.25 -9.25 5.67
C GLU A 43 1.79 -9.14 7.11
N TYR A 44 2.62 -8.14 7.38
CA TYR A 44 3.18 -7.95 8.72
C TYR A 44 2.13 -7.56 9.76
N ARG A 45 1.18 -6.68 9.41
CA ARG A 45 0.05 -6.35 10.30
C ARG A 45 -0.77 -7.59 10.67
N SER A 46 -0.96 -8.51 9.73
CA SER A 46 -1.63 -9.80 9.98
C SER A 46 -0.81 -10.71 10.91
N LEU A 47 0.51 -10.79 10.70
CA LEU A 47 1.42 -11.56 11.58
C LEU A 47 1.38 -11.02 13.02
N VAL A 48 1.49 -9.70 13.19
CA VAL A 48 1.37 -9.05 14.50
C VAL A 48 -0.01 -9.29 15.11
N ALA A 49 -1.09 -9.06 14.34
CA ALA A 49 -2.44 -9.21 14.87
C ALA A 49 -2.75 -10.62 15.39
N LYS A 50 -2.19 -11.64 14.72
CA LYS A 50 -2.32 -13.05 15.12
C LYS A 50 -1.40 -13.45 16.29
N GLY A 51 -0.47 -12.58 16.69
CA GLY A 51 0.55 -12.88 17.69
C GLY A 51 1.60 -13.87 17.20
N LEU A 52 1.97 -13.79 15.91
CA LEU A 52 2.96 -14.66 15.27
C LEU A 52 4.26 -13.92 14.92
N ALA A 53 4.29 -12.59 15.07
CA ALA A 53 5.50 -11.80 14.87
C ALA A 53 6.46 -11.98 16.05
N VAL A 54 7.69 -12.41 15.78
CA VAL A 54 8.73 -12.60 16.81
C VAL A 54 9.12 -11.25 17.41
N ASN A 55 9.20 -11.20 18.73
CA ASN A 55 9.64 -10.01 19.45
C ASN A 55 11.15 -10.13 19.77
N PRO A 56 12.00 -9.14 19.42
CA PRO A 56 13.44 -9.19 19.69
C PRO A 56 13.84 -9.38 21.15
N ILE A 57 12.98 -8.97 22.10
CA ILE A 57 13.22 -9.15 23.54
C ILE A 57 12.70 -10.50 24.09
N GLY A 58 12.20 -11.38 23.21
CA GLY A 58 11.69 -12.71 23.53
C GLY A 58 10.19 -12.87 23.28
N GLY A 59 9.79 -14.08 22.86
CA GLY A 59 8.39 -14.43 22.59
C GLY A 59 7.84 -13.81 21.30
N PHE A 60 6.53 -13.57 21.29
CA PHE A 60 5.79 -13.00 20.15
C PHE A 60 5.11 -11.68 20.54
N ALA A 61 4.81 -10.86 19.54
CA ALA A 61 3.97 -9.68 19.72
C ALA A 61 2.58 -10.08 20.27
N PRO A 62 1.95 -9.26 21.11
CA PRO A 62 0.61 -9.53 21.61
C PRO A 62 -0.41 -9.49 20.46
N LYS A 63 -1.46 -10.32 20.58
CA LYS A 63 -2.58 -10.30 19.62
C LYS A 63 -3.26 -8.94 19.62
N ALA A 64 -3.61 -8.45 18.44
CA ALA A 64 -4.35 -7.20 18.29
C ALA A 64 -5.85 -7.50 18.16
N ALA A 65 -6.68 -6.87 18.99
CA ALA A 65 -8.13 -7.07 18.93
C ALA A 65 -8.76 -6.54 17.63
N ARG A 66 -8.23 -5.44 17.08
CA ARG A 66 -8.82 -4.72 15.94
C ARG A 66 -7.76 -4.05 15.05
N MET A 67 -6.81 -4.83 14.52
CA MET A 67 -5.82 -4.30 13.58
C MET A 67 -6.46 -3.99 12.22
N LEU A 68 -6.45 -2.72 11.81
CA LEU A 68 -7.04 -2.30 10.54
C LEU A 68 -6.22 -2.80 9.34
N LYS A 69 -6.89 -3.17 8.25
CA LYS A 69 -6.24 -3.39 6.95
C LYS A 69 -5.90 -2.03 6.34
N VAL A 70 -4.68 -1.86 5.82
CA VAL A 70 -4.31 -0.62 5.11
C VAL A 70 -4.67 -0.73 3.63
N SER A 71 -5.03 0.40 3.03
CA SER A 71 -5.21 0.59 1.60
C SER A 71 -4.16 1.57 1.07
N TYR A 72 -3.96 1.58 -0.25
CA TYR A 72 -3.11 2.60 -0.88
C TYR A 72 -3.86 3.90 -1.05
N ASP A 73 -3.17 5.03 -0.89
CA ASP A 73 -3.72 6.37 -1.09
C ASP A 73 -2.77 7.18 -1.98
N CYS A 74 -3.30 7.65 -3.11
CA CYS A 74 -2.52 8.38 -4.11
C CYS A 74 -2.12 9.79 -3.65
N GLN A 75 -2.88 10.42 -2.75
CA GLN A 75 -2.52 11.73 -2.19
C GLN A 75 -1.33 11.61 -1.23
N VAL A 76 -1.28 10.51 -0.48
CA VAL A 76 -0.12 10.17 0.35
C VAL A 76 1.10 9.92 -0.54
N GLU A 77 0.96 9.13 -1.61
CA GLU A 77 2.07 8.91 -2.56
C GLU A 77 2.57 10.23 -3.16
N GLU A 78 1.69 11.07 -3.67
CA GLU A 78 2.06 12.32 -4.34
C GLU A 78 2.88 13.23 -3.41
N ASN A 79 2.43 13.41 -2.16
CA ASN A 79 3.15 14.18 -1.16
C ASN A 79 4.52 13.56 -0.82
N MET A 80 4.57 12.26 -0.55
CA MET A 80 5.80 11.57 -0.16
C MET A 80 6.82 11.53 -1.32
N MET A 81 6.34 11.36 -2.56
CA MET A 81 7.18 11.40 -3.76
C MET A 81 7.72 12.80 -4.04
N ALA A 82 6.94 13.86 -3.78
CA ALA A 82 7.43 15.24 -3.88
C ALA A 82 8.60 15.50 -2.90
N TRP A 83 8.54 14.93 -1.69
CA TRP A 83 9.64 14.98 -0.73
C TRP A 83 10.83 14.11 -1.17
N ALA A 84 10.59 12.85 -1.54
CA ALA A 84 11.64 11.89 -1.90
C ALA A 84 12.50 12.38 -3.08
N LYS A 85 11.90 13.08 -4.05
CA LYS A 85 12.62 13.68 -5.20
C LYS A 85 13.64 14.75 -4.82
N ARG A 86 13.60 15.29 -3.59
CA ARG A 86 14.62 16.22 -3.08
C ARG A 86 15.92 15.51 -2.70
N CYS A 87 15.93 14.17 -2.67
CA CYS A 87 17.11 13.34 -2.37
C CYS A 87 17.77 13.69 -1.03
N LYS A 88 16.96 14.07 -0.02
CA LYS A 88 17.42 14.29 1.36
C LYS A 88 16.92 13.16 2.25
N PHE A 89 17.83 12.49 2.95
CA PHE A 89 17.49 11.43 3.89
C PHE A 89 17.17 12.02 5.26
N GLU A 90 16.08 12.79 5.32
CA GLU A 90 15.54 13.37 6.55
C GLU A 90 14.01 13.44 6.46
N HIS A 91 13.36 13.59 7.61
CA HIS A 91 11.90 13.71 7.64
C HIS A 91 11.45 15.09 7.16
N SER A 92 10.39 15.14 6.36
CA SER A 92 9.65 16.40 6.17
C SER A 92 8.96 16.81 7.48
N SER A 93 8.67 18.09 7.64
CA SER A 93 7.88 18.54 8.78
C SER A 93 6.48 17.94 8.74
N TYR A 94 5.84 17.77 9.91
CA TYR A 94 4.47 17.24 9.99
C TYR A 94 3.47 18.07 9.17
N ALA A 95 3.59 19.40 9.22
CA ALA A 95 2.74 20.31 8.46
C ALA A 95 2.87 20.10 6.94
N GLU A 96 4.10 19.91 6.42
CA GLU A 96 4.34 19.68 4.99
C GLU A 96 3.78 18.34 4.49
N ARG A 97 3.56 17.36 5.38
CA ARG A 97 3.06 16.02 5.03
C ARG A 97 1.64 15.75 5.52
N ASN A 98 0.81 16.79 5.63
CA ASN A 98 -0.60 16.68 6.06
C ASN A 98 -0.79 15.91 7.38
N ASN A 99 0.17 16.03 8.29
CA ASN A 99 0.23 15.31 9.57
C ASN A 99 0.28 13.77 9.45
N TRP A 100 0.62 13.22 8.28
CA TRP A 100 0.84 11.79 8.12
C TRP A 100 2.15 11.34 8.79
N GLY A 101 2.19 10.07 9.19
CA GLY A 101 3.44 9.40 9.57
C GLY A 101 4.37 9.23 8.36
N GLN A 102 5.66 9.04 8.61
CA GLN A 102 6.64 8.83 7.54
C GLN A 102 7.71 7.86 8.01
N ASN A 103 7.98 6.84 7.20
CA ASN A 103 9.15 5.97 7.32
C ASN A 103 10.10 6.27 6.15
N LEU A 104 11.41 6.19 6.40
CA LEU A 104 12.44 6.45 5.40
C LEU A 104 13.33 5.21 5.24
N TYR A 105 13.74 4.94 4.01
CA TYR A 105 14.70 3.90 3.70
C TYR A 105 15.60 4.39 2.56
N MET A 106 16.90 4.08 2.65
CA MET A 106 17.87 4.33 1.59
C MET A 106 18.81 3.14 1.42
N THR A 107 19.39 3.02 0.23
CA THR A 107 20.36 1.99 -0.13
C THR A 107 21.47 2.62 -0.97
N GLY A 108 22.70 2.10 -0.85
CA GLY A 108 23.82 2.51 -1.71
C GLY A 108 23.77 1.90 -3.12
N TRP A 109 22.86 0.95 -3.36
CA TRP A 109 22.70 0.30 -4.65
C TRP A 109 21.99 1.23 -5.63
N LEU A 110 22.71 1.65 -6.66
CA LEU A 110 22.14 2.47 -7.73
C LEU A 110 21.13 1.66 -8.54
N ASN A 111 20.07 2.32 -9.01
CA ASN A 111 19.05 1.74 -9.91
C ASN A 111 18.36 0.47 -9.37
N MET A 112 18.21 0.35 -8.04
CA MET A 112 17.45 -0.76 -7.45
C MET A 112 16.02 -0.78 -8.00
N ASN A 113 15.56 -1.97 -8.40
CA ASN A 113 14.18 -2.15 -8.85
C ASN A 113 13.20 -1.75 -7.75
N LYS A 114 12.21 -0.91 -8.09
CA LYS A 114 11.28 -0.30 -7.13
C LYS A 114 10.41 -1.34 -6.40
N THR A 115 9.99 -2.39 -7.10
CA THR A 115 9.25 -3.50 -6.48
C THR A 115 10.12 -4.29 -5.50
N LYS A 116 11.41 -4.51 -5.82
CA LYS A 116 12.36 -5.10 -4.87
C LYS A 116 12.59 -4.20 -3.65
N ALA A 117 12.67 -2.89 -3.86
CA ALA A 117 12.80 -1.93 -2.75
C ALA A 117 11.54 -1.94 -1.87
N ALA A 118 10.35 -1.96 -2.47
CA ALA A 118 9.07 -2.09 -1.78
C ALA A 118 8.95 -3.41 -1.00
N ALA A 119 9.49 -4.51 -1.53
CA ALA A 119 9.52 -5.79 -0.83
C ALA A 119 10.43 -5.81 0.41
N ALA A 120 11.37 -4.87 0.51
CA ALA A 120 12.30 -4.74 1.65
C ALA A 120 11.71 -3.92 2.81
N VAL A 121 10.49 -3.41 2.67
CA VAL A 121 9.80 -2.66 3.72
C VAL A 121 9.62 -3.53 4.95
N ARG A 122 9.86 -2.93 6.12
CA ARG A 122 9.63 -3.53 7.43
C ARG A 122 8.70 -2.61 8.20
N THR A 123 7.67 -3.19 8.83
CA THR A 123 6.67 -2.49 9.65
C THR A 123 6.66 -3.02 11.06
#